data_AF-A0A931R7V7-F1
#
_entry.id   AF-A0A931R7V7-F1
#
_cell.length_a   1.000
_cell.length_b   1.000
_cell.length_c   1.000
_cell.angle_alpha   90.00
_cell.angle_beta   90.00
_cell.angle_gamma   90.00
#
_symmetry.space_group_name_H-M   'P 1'
#
loop_
_entity.id
_entity.type
_entity.pdbx_description
1 polymer ?
#
loop_
_entity_poly.entity_id
_entity_poly.type
_entity_poly.pdbx_seq_one_letter_code
_entity_poly.pdbx_strand_id
1 'polypeptide(L)' 'CGDYRIYLEIEVRRIDCARCLKVKQEKLEWLADNPFYSKWFAFFVGRRCRGMTIKDVAQETHLDWK' A
#
# COMPACT_ATOMS: atom_id res chain seq x y z
N CYS A 1 -3.00 11.08 18.24
CA CYS A 1 -2.21 9.86 18.56
C CYS A 1 -2.47 8.84 17.45
N GLY A 2 -1.56 8.71 16.49
CA GLY A 2 -1.77 8.00 15.21
C GLY A 2 -1.04 8.62 14.01
N ASP A 3 -0.25 9.68 14.21
CA ASP A 3 0.40 10.44 13.14
C ASP A 3 1.71 9.81 12.63
N TYR A 4 2.08 8.62 13.11
CA TYR A 4 3.31 7.95 12.73
C TYR A 4 3.06 6.98 11.58
N ARG A 5 3.61 7.31 10.40
CA ARG A 5 3.70 6.39 9.26
C ARG A 5 5.05 5.68 9.35
N ILE A 6 5.04 4.35 9.34
CA ILE A 6 6.25 3.53 9.28
C ILE A 6 6.41 3.07 7.84
N TYR A 7 7.54 3.42 7.24
CA TYR A 7 7.94 2.93 5.93
C TYR A 7 9.03 1.88 6.11
N LEU A 8 8.93 0.79 5.36
CA LEU A 8 9.91 -0.27 5.36
C LEU A 8 10.48 -0.40 3.96
N GLU A 9 11.78 -0.15 3.81
CA GLU A 9 12.50 -0.37 2.57
C GLU A 9 13.00 -1.82 2.54
N ILE A 10 12.59 -2.55 1.51
CA ILE A 10 12.93 -3.96 1.32
C ILE A 10 13.23 -4.23 -0.15
N GLU A 11 14.17 -5.13 -0.38
CA GLU A 11 14.38 -5.71 -1.71
C GLU A 11 13.21 -6.65 -2.02
N VAL A 12 12.60 -6.48 -3.20
CA VAL A 12 11.55 -7.38 -3.70
C VAL A 12 11.99 -7.90 -5.06
N ARG A 13 12.13 -9.22 -5.16
CA ARG A 13 12.58 -9.91 -6.37
C ARG A 13 11.43 -10.18 -7.32
N ARG A 14 11.76 -10.16 -8.62
CA ARG A 14 10.90 -10.69 -9.68
C ARG A 14 11.23 -12.16 -9.89
N ILE A 15 10.20 -13.01 -9.86
CA ILE A 15 10.32 -14.46 -9.98
C ILE A 15 9.55 -14.97 -11.20
N ASP A 16 10.11 -15.95 -11.89
CA ASP A 16 9.43 -16.67 -12.95
C ASP A 16 8.49 -17.72 -12.35
N CYS A 17 7.18 -17.53 -12.56
CA CYS A 17 6.19 -18.43 -11.99
C CYS A 17 6.03 -19.67 -12.87
N ALA A 18 6.61 -20.80 -12.46
CA ALA A 18 6.52 -22.09 -13.18
C ALA A 18 5.07 -22.56 -13.43
N ARG A 19 4.10 -22.14 -12.60
CA ARG A 19 2.69 -22.52 -12.76
C ARG A 19 1.96 -21.77 -13.87
N CYS A 20 2.31 -20.51 -14.12
CA CYS A 20 1.57 -19.66 -15.07
C CYS A 20 2.45 -19.01 -16.14
N LEU A 21 3.75 -19.27 -16.14
CA LEU A 21 4.75 -18.80 -17.11
C LEU A 21 4.80 -17.26 -17.23
N LYS A 22 4.53 -16.57 -16.12
CA LYS A 22 4.60 -15.10 -16.01
C LYS A 22 5.59 -14.70 -14.94
N VAL A 23 6.16 -13.51 -15.11
CA VAL A 23 6.98 -12.85 -14.10
C VAL A 23 6.06 -12.25 -13.02
N LYS A 24 6.33 -12.58 -11.75
CA LYS A 24 5.61 -12.04 -10.59
C LYS A 24 6.60 -11.43 -9.60
N GLN A 25 6.11 -10.64 -8.65
CA GLN A 25 6.88 -10.29 -7.46
C GLN A 25 6.85 -11.43 -6.45
N GLU A 26 7.94 -11.64 -5.72
CA GLU A 26 7.98 -12.61 -4.63
C GLU A 26 6.97 -12.26 -3.53
N LYS A 27 6.36 -13.28 -2.91
CA LYS A 27 5.54 -13.10 -1.72
C LYS A 27 6.46 -13.22 -0.50
N LEU A 28 6.46 -12.20 0.34
CA LEU A 28 7.18 -12.21 1.61
C LEU A 28 6.23 -12.71 2.71
N GLU A 29 6.48 -13.90 3.27
CA GLU A 29 5.57 -14.55 4.22
C GLU A 29 5.37 -13.76 5.52
N TRP A 30 6.37 -12.98 5.94
CA TRP A 30 6.29 -12.14 7.12
C TRP A 30 5.51 -10.83 6.88
N LEU A 31 5.25 -10.48 5.62
CA LEU A 31 4.50 -9.28 5.27
C LEU A 31 3.00 -9.58 5.33
N ALA A 32 2.23 -8.69 5.96
CA ALA A 32 0.77 -8.83 6.01
C ALA A 32 0.19 -8.90 4.59
N ASP A 33 -0.92 -9.63 4.39
CA ASP A 33 -1.58 -9.74 3.08
C ASP A 33 -2.10 -8.38 2.56
N ASN A 34 -2.31 -7.42 3.46
CA ASN A 34 -2.65 -6.05 3.13
C ASN A 34 -1.76 -5.07 3.91
N PRO A 35 -0.50 -4.89 3.48
CA PRO A 35 0.48 -4.12 4.24
C PRO A 35 0.28 -2.61 4.09
N PHE A 36 -0.47 -2.18 3.07
CA PHE A 36 -0.68 -0.77 2.74
C PHE A 36 -1.94 -0.19 3.39
N TYR A 37 -2.98 -1.00 3.63
CA TYR A 37 -4.29 -0.51 4.04
C TYR A 37 -4.75 -1.14 5.36
N SER A 38 -4.31 -0.57 6.47
CA SER A 38 -4.89 -0.90 7.78
C SER A 38 -6.31 -0.32 7.91
N LYS A 39 -7.13 -0.91 8.79
CA LYS A 39 -8.49 -0.39 9.09
C LYS A 39 -8.46 1.08 9.53
N TRP A 40 -7.45 1.47 10.29
CA TRP A 40 -7.24 2.86 10.70
C TRP A 40 -6.91 3.79 9.54
N PHE A 41 -6.06 3.35 8.62
CA PHE A 41 -5.72 4.09 7.42
C PHE A 41 -6.97 4.34 6.56
N ALA A 42 -7.84 3.35 6.42
CA ALA A 42 -9.13 3.52 5.74
C ALA A 42 -10.01 4.59 6.41
N PHE A 43 -10.11 4.61 7.74
CA PHE A 43 -10.84 5.67 8.45
C PHE A 43 -10.21 7.06 8.29
N PHE A 44 -8.87 7.13 8.28
CA PHE A 44 -8.13 8.37 8.05
C PHE A 44 -8.44 8.95 6.66
N VAL A 45 -8.29 8.13 5.61
CA VAL A 45 -8.60 8.50 4.22
C VAL A 45 -10.07 8.91 4.10
N GLY A 46 -10.99 8.12 4.65
CA GLY A 46 -12.42 8.40 4.58
C GLY A 46 -12.84 9.71 5.25
N ARG A 47 -12.14 10.14 6.33
CA ARG A 47 -12.36 11.46 6.93
C ARG A 47 -11.84 12.59 6.03
N ARG A 48 -10.67 12.42 5.42
CA ARG A 48 -10.07 13.42 4.52
C ARG A 48 -10.91 13.65 3.26
N CYS A 49 -11.46 12.60 2.67
CA CYS A 49 -12.33 12.71 1.49
C CYS A 49 -13.62 13.52 1.71
N ARG A 50 -14.01 13.80 2.97
CA ARG A 50 -15.17 14.66 3.26
C ARG A 50 -14.87 16.15 3.09
N GLY A 51 -13.60 16.55 3.18
CA GLY A 51 -13.17 17.96 3.14
C GLY A 51 -12.12 18.28 2.09
N MET A 52 -11.66 17.29 1.33
CA MET A 52 -10.61 17.43 0.30
C MET A 52 -11.00 16.67 -0.95
N THR A 53 -10.44 17.06 -2.10
CA THR A 53 -10.66 16.29 -3.34
C THR A 53 -9.96 14.93 -3.24
N ILE A 54 -10.49 13.92 -3.93
CA ILE A 54 -9.87 12.58 -3.98
C ILE A 54 -8.41 12.67 -4.47
N LYS A 55 -8.13 13.59 -5.40
CA LYS A 55 -6.77 13.83 -5.91
C LYS A 55 -5.82 14.33 -4.83
N ASP A 56 -6.25 15.31 -4.04
CA ASP A 56 -5.42 15.86 -2.94
C ASP A 56 -5.20 14.82 -1.84
N VAL A 57 -6.22 14.02 -1.52
CA VAL A 57 -6.09 12.92 -0.55
C VAL A 57 -5.11 11.86 -1.05
N ALA A 58 -5.18 11.48 -2.33
CA ALA A 58 -4.25 10.53 -2.93
C ALA A 58 -2.80 11.05 -2.89
N GLN A 59 -2.60 12.34 -3.19
CA GLN A 59 -1.29 12.98 -3.11
C GLN A 59 -0.75 13.05 -1.66
N GLU A 60 -1.60 13.35 -0.66
CA GLU A 60 -1.23 13.38 0.76
C GLU A 60 -0.86 11.97 1.28
N THR A 61 -1.48 10.93 0.73
CA THR A 61 -1.38 9.56 1.21
C THR A 61 -0.47 8.66 0.39
N HIS A 62 0.11 9.19 -0.71
CA HIS A 62 0.91 8.41 -1.66
C HIS A 62 0.14 7.18 -2.17
N LEU A 63 -1.16 7.35 -2.40
CA LEU A 63 -2.04 6.35 -3.03
C LEU A 63 -2.17 6.60 -4.53
N ASP A 64 -1.15 7.21 -5.13
CA ASP A 64 -1.06 7.38 -6.56
C ASP A 64 -0.79 6.05 -7.27
N TRP A 65 -1.24 5.97 -8.51
CA TRP A 65 -1.08 4.80 -9.35
C TRP A 65 0.39 4.77 -9.81
N LYS A 66 1.11 3.70 -9.47
CA LYS A 66 2.40 3.35 -10.09
C LYS A 66 2.20 2.34 -11.21
#